data_AF-A0A9D9HMA9-F1
#
_entry.id   AF-A0A9D9HMA9-F1
#
_cell.length_a   1.000
_cell.length_b   1.000
_cell.length_c   1.000
_cell.angle_alpha   90.00
_cell.angle_beta   90.00
_cell.angle_gamma   90.00
#
_symmetry.space_group_name_H-M   'P 1'
#
loop_
_entity.id
_entity.type
_entity.pdbx_description
1 polymer ?
#
loop_
_entity_poly.entity_id
_entity_poly.type
_entity_poly.pdbx_seq_one_letter_code
_entity_poly.pdbx_strand_id
1 'polypeptide(L)'
;MNSKGNIPGNRTPRGKRGFSFSMSWFYIILIFGIIWMFFNQGGANPQKIEWDQVKAQIEAGDVKEIVFIRNDYEGRVTIRPDRLEKYADMFGGTVPKKSPHFIFLVTSNFNAEETFEQLNASLPEESRFKVVIENDNKVWSSILEWLLFPILLIVMWIFMFRGMNRGAGGASGPGSIFNVGKSTGKLAEKDSIKVTFKDVAGLYGAKEEVMEIVDFLRNPKKYTTLGGKIPKGALLVGPPGTGKTLLAKAVAGEANVPFFSISGSDFVEMFVGVGASRVRDLFRQAKE
;
A
#
# COMPACT_ATOMS: atom_id res chain seq x y z
N MET A 1 -12.37 19.19 69.44
CA MET A 1 -13.17 19.22 68.19
C MET A 1 -12.19 19.32 67.02
N ASN A 2 -11.72 18.19 66.49
CA ASN A 2 -12.28 17.45 65.36
C ASN A 2 -12.49 18.31 64.09
N SER A 3 -11.58 18.18 63.12
CA SER A 3 -11.94 17.94 61.72
C SER A 3 -10.66 17.65 60.92
N LYS A 4 -10.26 16.37 60.87
CA LYS A 4 -9.38 15.87 59.81
C LYS A 4 -10.22 15.82 58.54
N GLY A 5 -10.02 16.78 57.65
CA GLY A 5 -10.61 16.81 56.31
C GLY A 5 -10.04 15.69 55.46
N ASN A 6 -10.85 14.65 55.27
CA ASN A 6 -10.61 13.47 54.48
C ASN A 6 -10.62 13.85 52.97
N ILE A 7 -9.48 13.80 52.28
CA ILE A 7 -9.44 13.96 50.82
C ILE A 7 -9.72 12.59 50.19
N PRO A 8 -10.81 12.40 49.43
CA PRO A 8 -11.08 11.13 48.78
C PRO A 8 -10.08 10.92 47.63
N GLY A 9 -9.30 9.85 47.74
CA GLY A 9 -8.35 9.42 46.72
C GLY A 9 -9.04 9.20 45.37
N ASN A 10 -8.54 9.90 44.36
CA ASN A 10 -8.91 9.73 42.96
C ASN A 10 -8.46 8.33 42.48
N ARG A 11 -9.32 7.32 42.65
CA ARG A 11 -9.14 6.01 42.05
C ARG A 11 -9.46 6.13 40.57
N THR A 12 -8.43 6.21 39.73
CA THR A 12 -8.55 5.98 38.29
C THR A 12 -9.25 4.62 38.06
N PRO A 13 -10.32 4.54 37.27
CA PRO A 13 -10.89 3.26 36.93
C PRO A 13 -9.86 2.49 36.10
N ARG A 14 -9.36 1.39 36.67
CA ARG A 14 -8.51 0.42 35.97
C ARG A 14 -9.39 -0.25 34.92
N GLY A 15 -9.43 0.35 33.73
CA GLY A 15 -10.14 -0.19 32.57
C GLY A 15 -9.66 -1.62 32.34
N LYS A 16 -10.61 -2.56 32.40
CA LYS A 16 -10.39 -3.95 32.00
C LYS A 16 -9.72 -3.92 30.63
N ARG A 17 -8.53 -4.53 30.51
CA ARG A 17 -7.97 -4.89 29.20
C ARG A 17 -8.86 -5.98 28.61
N GLY A 18 -10.02 -5.57 28.10
CA GLY A 18 -10.73 -6.37 27.11
C GLY A 18 -9.75 -6.57 25.97
N PHE A 19 -9.71 -7.78 25.44
CA PHE A 19 -8.94 -8.10 24.24
C PHE A 19 -9.40 -7.13 23.15
N SER A 20 -8.66 -6.03 22.96
CA SER A 20 -8.97 -5.12 21.87
C SER A 20 -8.67 -5.93 20.63
N PHE A 21 -9.70 -6.25 19.85
CA PHE A 21 -9.56 -6.77 18.50
C PHE A 21 -8.85 -5.68 17.69
N SER A 22 -7.54 -5.58 17.88
CA SER A 22 -6.69 -4.73 17.08
C SER A 22 -6.75 -5.32 15.68
N MET A 23 -6.84 -4.47 14.66
CA MET A 23 -6.78 -4.89 13.26
C MET A 23 -5.58 -5.82 12.97
N SER A 24 -4.55 -5.81 13.81
CA SER A 24 -3.41 -6.73 13.85
C SER A 24 -3.77 -8.22 13.85
N TRP A 25 -4.83 -8.65 14.56
CA TRP A 25 -5.21 -10.08 14.57
C TRP A 25 -5.71 -10.56 13.20
N PHE A 26 -6.35 -9.69 12.42
CA PHE A 26 -6.78 -10.01 11.06
C PHE A 26 -5.60 -10.16 10.11
N TYR A 27 -4.54 -9.34 10.24
CA TYR A 27 -3.31 -9.51 9.45
C TYR A 27 -2.61 -10.83 9.74
N ILE A 28 -2.63 -11.29 11.01
CA ILE A 28 -2.07 -12.59 11.38
C ILE A 28 -2.84 -13.73 10.71
N ILE A 29 -4.17 -13.69 10.70
CA ILE A 29 -5.01 -14.68 10.01
C ILE A 29 -4.75 -14.67 8.49
N LEU A 30 -4.61 -13.47 7.90
CA LEU A 30 -4.39 -13.32 6.46
C LEU A 30 -3.00 -13.84 6.04
N ILE A 31 -1.96 -13.52 6.82
CA ILE A 31 -0.60 -14.06 6.62
C ILE A 31 -0.61 -15.57 6.80
N PHE A 32 -1.28 -16.09 7.82
CA PHE A 32 -1.41 -17.53 8.04
C PHE A 32 -2.14 -18.22 6.89
N GLY A 33 -3.20 -17.60 6.34
CA GLY A 33 -3.91 -18.08 5.16
C GLY A 33 -3.02 -18.12 3.91
N ILE A 34 -2.20 -17.09 3.68
CA ILE A 34 -1.22 -17.06 2.58
C ILE A 34 -0.15 -18.14 2.76
N ILE A 35 0.40 -18.27 3.97
CA ILE A 35 1.38 -19.31 4.28
C ILE A 35 0.76 -20.69 4.07
N TRP A 36 -0.44 -20.95 4.58
CA TRP A 36 -1.14 -22.20 4.39
C TRP A 36 -1.42 -22.49 2.91
N MET A 37 -1.78 -21.48 2.11
CA MET A 37 -1.96 -21.61 0.66
C MET A 37 -0.64 -21.97 -0.04
N PHE A 38 0.48 -21.34 0.34
CA PHE A 38 1.81 -21.68 -0.19
C PHE A 38 2.25 -23.10 0.16
N PHE A 39 1.99 -23.56 1.39
CA PHE A 39 2.33 -24.92 1.81
C PHE A 39 1.44 -25.99 1.16
N ASN A 40 0.21 -25.64 0.73
CA ASN A 40 -0.68 -26.57 0.04
C ASN A 40 -0.47 -26.63 -1.48
N GLN A 41 0.43 -25.81 -2.06
CA GLN A 41 0.75 -25.85 -3.49
C GLN A 41 1.78 -26.94 -3.86
N GLY A 42 2.15 -27.82 -2.92
CA GLY A 42 3.07 -28.92 -3.12
C GLY A 42 2.41 -30.17 -3.68
N GLY A 43 2.28 -30.27 -5.00
CA GLY A 43 1.92 -31.50 -5.71
C GLY A 43 2.71 -31.62 -7.01
N ALA A 44 3.17 -32.82 -7.35
CA ALA A 44 3.80 -33.06 -8.65
C ALA A 44 2.77 -32.82 -9.75
N ASN A 45 3.10 -31.95 -10.69
CA ASN A 45 2.21 -31.63 -11.81
C ASN A 45 2.13 -32.83 -12.76
N PRO A 46 0.95 -33.09 -13.36
CA PRO A 46 0.82 -34.11 -14.41
C PRO A 46 1.78 -33.83 -15.56
N GLN A 47 2.40 -34.88 -16.10
CA GLN A 47 3.37 -34.75 -17.20
C GLN A 47 2.67 -34.75 -18.55
N LYS A 48 3.18 -33.94 -19.48
CA LYS A 48 2.68 -33.90 -20.85
C LYS A 48 3.36 -34.97 -21.68
N ILE A 49 2.59 -35.82 -22.33
CA ILE A 49 3.08 -36.91 -23.19
C ILE A 49 2.40 -36.85 -24.57
N GLU A 50 3.08 -37.39 -25.58
CA GLU A 50 2.55 -37.48 -26.93
C GLU A 50 1.55 -38.63 -27.07
N TRP A 51 0.66 -38.52 -28.06
CA TRP A 51 -0.37 -39.52 -28.34
C TRP A 51 0.19 -40.93 -28.58
N ASP A 52 1.36 -41.06 -29.21
CA ASP A 52 1.97 -42.37 -29.46
C ASP A 52 2.48 -43.03 -28.17
N GLN A 53 2.93 -42.24 -27.19
CA GLN A 53 3.28 -42.77 -25.86
C GLN A 53 2.03 -43.22 -25.11
N VAL A 54 0.91 -42.50 -25.27
CA VAL A 54 -0.38 -42.90 -24.69
C VAL A 54 -0.86 -44.22 -25.29
N LYS A 55 -0.77 -44.39 -26.62
CA LYS A 55 -1.12 -45.69 -27.25
C LYS A 55 -0.29 -46.83 -26.69
N ALA A 56 1.03 -46.65 -26.56
CA ALA A 56 1.91 -47.67 -25.99
C ALA A 56 1.51 -48.04 -24.54
N GLN A 57 1.08 -47.07 -23.74
CA GLN A 57 0.58 -47.30 -22.38
C GLN A 57 -0.78 -48.01 -22.36
N ILE A 58 -1.65 -47.71 -23.33
CA ILE A 58 -2.94 -48.38 -23.51
C ILE A 58 -2.73 -49.84 -23.93
N GLU A 59 -1.87 -50.10 -24.91
CA GLU A 59 -1.51 -51.44 -25.40
C GLU A 59 -0.84 -52.28 -24.31
N ALA A 60 -0.03 -51.65 -23.45
CA ALA A 60 0.56 -52.30 -22.28
C ALA A 60 -0.46 -52.63 -21.17
N GLY A 61 -1.70 -52.13 -21.25
CA GLY A 61 -2.74 -52.34 -20.25
C GLY A 61 -2.52 -51.60 -18.93
N ASP A 62 -1.61 -50.62 -18.90
CA ASP A 62 -1.25 -49.88 -17.69
C ASP A 62 -2.28 -48.76 -17.36
N VAL A 63 -3.20 -48.46 -18.29
CA VAL A 63 -4.21 -47.40 -18.15
C VAL A 63 -5.47 -47.90 -17.40
N LYS A 64 -5.98 -47.07 -16.49
CA LYS A 64 -7.22 -47.28 -15.73
C LYS A 64 -8.39 -46.52 -16.34
N GLU A 65 -8.20 -45.23 -16.60
CA GLU A 65 -9.25 -44.32 -17.04
C GLU A 65 -8.64 -43.21 -17.91
N ILE A 66 -9.35 -42.87 -18.99
CA ILE A 66 -9.05 -41.73 -19.85
C ILE A 66 -10.26 -40.79 -19.83
N VAL A 67 -10.04 -39.57 -19.35
CA VAL A 67 -11.03 -38.49 -19.40
C VAL A 67 -10.66 -37.56 -20.54
N PHE A 68 -11.49 -37.49 -21.57
CA PHE A 68 -11.27 -36.62 -22.73
C PHE A 68 -12.10 -35.34 -22.59
N ILE A 69 -11.41 -34.20 -22.63
CA ILE A 69 -11.97 -32.87 -22.51
C ILE A 69 -12.18 -32.29 -23.90
N ARG A 70 -13.44 -32.27 -24.34
CA ARG A 70 -13.77 -31.93 -25.73
C ARG A 70 -13.46 -30.47 -26.08
N ASN A 71 -13.61 -29.55 -25.13
CA ASN A 71 -13.37 -28.11 -25.36
C ASN A 71 -11.89 -27.75 -25.51
N ASP A 72 -11.00 -28.45 -24.82
CA ASP A 72 -9.57 -28.13 -24.80
C ASP A 72 -8.74 -29.12 -25.64
N TYR A 73 -9.38 -30.10 -26.27
CA TYR A 73 -8.74 -31.21 -27.00
C TYR A 73 -7.66 -31.91 -26.16
N GLU A 74 -7.94 -32.04 -24.86
CA GLU A 74 -7.02 -32.57 -23.85
C GLU A 74 -7.51 -33.92 -23.35
N GLY A 75 -6.65 -34.94 -23.38
CA GLY A 75 -6.89 -36.22 -22.74
C GLY A 75 -6.12 -36.35 -21.44
N ARG A 76 -6.82 -36.63 -20.35
CA ARG A 76 -6.25 -36.88 -19.02
C ARG A 76 -6.21 -38.37 -18.76
N VAL A 77 -5.01 -38.92 -18.59
CA VAL A 77 -4.78 -40.36 -18.42
C VAL A 77 -4.47 -40.68 -16.96
N THR A 78 -5.21 -41.66 -16.43
CA THR A 78 -4.99 -42.23 -15.11
C THR A 78 -4.43 -43.64 -15.27
N ILE A 79 -3.15 -43.80 -14.90
CA ILE A 79 -2.49 -45.11 -14.79
C ILE A 79 -3.01 -45.86 -13.56
N ARG A 80 -3.07 -47.20 -13.64
CA ARG A 80 -3.37 -48.05 -12.50
C ARG A 80 -2.26 -47.94 -11.43
N PRO A 81 -2.61 -47.97 -10.13
CA PRO A 81 -1.65 -47.71 -9.05
C PRO A 81 -0.55 -48.78 -8.93
N ASP A 82 -0.81 -50.01 -9.36
CA ASP A 82 0.13 -51.13 -9.40
C ASP A 82 1.23 -50.97 -10.46
N ARG A 83 1.01 -50.13 -11.47
CA ARG A 83 1.92 -49.90 -12.60
C ARG A 83 2.52 -48.50 -12.61
N LEU A 84 2.13 -47.66 -11.66
CA LEU A 84 2.51 -46.26 -11.55
C LEU A 84 4.01 -46.07 -11.27
N GLU A 85 4.64 -47.00 -10.54
CA GLU A 85 6.09 -46.96 -10.23
C GLU A 85 6.96 -47.13 -11.48
N LYS A 86 6.49 -47.83 -12.52
CA LYS A 86 7.23 -47.99 -13.78
C LYS A 86 7.53 -46.67 -14.48
N TYR A 87 6.72 -45.65 -14.21
CA TYR A 87 6.81 -44.34 -14.83
C TYR A 87 7.44 -43.29 -13.91
N ALA A 88 8.01 -43.69 -12.77
CA ALA A 88 8.56 -42.76 -11.79
C ALA A 88 9.65 -41.85 -12.35
N ASP A 89 10.43 -42.34 -13.31
CA ASP A 89 11.46 -41.57 -14.01
C ASP A 89 10.88 -40.41 -14.83
N MET A 90 9.68 -40.58 -15.40
CA MET A 90 8.99 -39.51 -16.14
C MET A 90 8.53 -38.37 -15.22
N PHE A 91 8.42 -38.62 -13.91
CA PHE A 91 8.03 -37.62 -12.89
C PHE A 91 9.22 -37.08 -12.10
N GLY A 92 10.47 -37.39 -12.48
CA GLY A 92 11.66 -36.95 -11.75
C GLY A 92 11.82 -37.60 -10.37
N GLY A 93 11.31 -38.83 -10.21
CA GLY A 93 11.47 -39.64 -9.00
C GLY A 93 10.34 -39.53 -7.97
N THR A 94 9.43 -38.56 -8.07
CA THR A 94 8.25 -38.44 -7.20
C THR A 94 6.96 -38.54 -8.00
N VAL A 95 6.27 -39.67 -7.91
CA VAL A 95 5.04 -39.88 -8.66
C VAL A 95 3.86 -39.20 -7.97
N PRO A 96 3.04 -38.40 -8.69
CA PRO A 96 1.85 -37.81 -8.10
C PRO A 96 0.89 -38.91 -7.61
N LYS A 97 0.55 -38.89 -6.31
CA LYS A 97 -0.48 -39.80 -5.73
C LYS A 97 -1.91 -39.42 -6.15
N LYS A 98 -2.08 -38.21 -6.70
CA LYS A 98 -3.37 -37.69 -7.16
C LYS A 98 -3.41 -37.76 -8.69
N SER A 99 -4.42 -38.44 -9.21
CA SER A 99 -4.74 -38.42 -10.64
C SER A 99 -5.29 -37.04 -11.04
N PRO A 100 -5.08 -36.59 -12.28
CA PRO A 100 -4.48 -37.28 -13.43
C PRO A 100 -2.95 -37.35 -13.39
N HIS A 101 -2.35 -38.41 -13.95
CA HIS A 101 -0.90 -38.61 -13.98
C HIS A 101 -0.27 -38.05 -15.27
N PHE A 102 -0.92 -38.29 -16.41
CA PHE A 102 -0.47 -37.82 -17.71
C PHE A 102 -1.53 -37.01 -18.43
N ILE A 103 -1.08 -36.09 -19.28
CA ILE A 103 -1.92 -35.26 -20.13
C ILE A 103 -1.38 -35.35 -21.56
N PHE A 104 -2.27 -35.55 -22.52
CA PHE A 104 -1.93 -35.48 -23.95
C PHE A 104 -2.87 -34.52 -24.68
N LEU A 105 -2.37 -33.92 -25.75
CA LEU A 105 -3.11 -33.00 -26.60
C LEU A 105 -3.33 -33.62 -27.97
N VAL A 106 -4.53 -33.46 -28.51
CA VAL A 106 -4.88 -33.93 -29.85
C VAL A 106 -5.36 -32.77 -30.71
N THR A 107 -5.41 -33.00 -32.02
CA THR A 107 -5.94 -32.01 -32.98
C THR A 107 -7.47 -31.99 -32.99
N SER A 108 -8.05 -30.92 -33.53
CA SER A 108 -9.51 -30.72 -33.61
C SER A 108 -10.24 -31.80 -34.39
N ASN A 109 -9.52 -32.49 -35.29
CA ASN A 109 -10.05 -33.55 -36.16
C ASN A 109 -9.97 -34.94 -35.51
N PHE A 110 -9.53 -35.05 -34.26
CA PHE A 110 -9.41 -36.33 -33.57
C PHE A 110 -10.78 -36.84 -33.11
N ASN A 111 -11.23 -37.97 -33.68
CA ASN A 111 -12.46 -38.64 -33.25
C ASN A 111 -12.18 -39.52 -32.03
N ALA A 112 -12.30 -38.93 -30.85
CA ALA A 112 -12.05 -39.60 -29.57
C ALA A 112 -12.91 -40.86 -29.38
N GLU A 113 -14.20 -40.78 -29.72
CA GLU A 113 -15.16 -41.87 -29.53
C GLU A 113 -14.74 -43.10 -30.34
N GLU A 114 -14.52 -42.93 -31.64
CA GLU A 114 -14.11 -44.02 -32.54
C GLU A 114 -12.72 -44.58 -32.20
N THR A 115 -11.75 -43.71 -31.88
CA THR A 115 -10.37 -44.15 -31.63
C THR A 115 -10.26 -44.92 -30.32
N PHE A 116 -10.96 -44.47 -29.25
CA PHE A 116 -10.94 -45.18 -27.98
C PHE A 116 -11.76 -46.47 -28.03
N GLU A 117 -12.88 -46.52 -28.76
CA GLU A 117 -13.64 -47.75 -28.97
C GLU A 117 -12.82 -48.81 -29.72
N GLN A 118 -12.11 -48.43 -30.78
CA GLN A 118 -11.22 -49.35 -31.51
C GLN A 118 -10.09 -49.89 -30.63
N LEU A 119 -9.47 -49.03 -29.82
CA LEU A 119 -8.42 -49.43 -28.88
C LEU A 119 -8.94 -50.32 -27.73
N ASN A 120 -10.18 -50.11 -27.29
CA ASN A 120 -10.78 -50.93 -26.25
C ASN A 120 -11.25 -52.30 -26.79
N ALA A 121 -11.58 -52.37 -28.08
CA ALA A 121 -11.93 -53.61 -28.77
C ALA A 121 -10.72 -54.51 -29.07
N SER A 122 -9.52 -53.93 -29.23
CA SER A 122 -8.28 -54.69 -29.44
C SER A 122 -7.63 -55.23 -28.17
N LEU A 123 -8.12 -54.82 -26.99
CA LEU A 123 -7.56 -55.19 -25.69
C LEU A 123 -8.31 -56.37 -25.02
N PRO A 124 -7.60 -57.22 -24.25
CA PRO A 124 -8.22 -58.21 -23.36
C PRO A 124 -9.16 -57.55 -22.35
N GLU A 125 -10.22 -58.24 -21.91
CA GLU A 125 -11.26 -57.66 -21.02
C GLU A 125 -10.69 -57.06 -19.72
N GLU A 126 -9.58 -57.61 -19.21
CA GLU A 126 -8.91 -57.17 -17.98
C GLU A 126 -8.10 -55.87 -18.15
N SER A 127 -7.73 -55.52 -19.38
CA SER A 127 -6.95 -54.32 -19.72
C SER A 127 -7.81 -53.18 -20.25
N ARG A 128 -9.13 -53.37 -20.36
CA ARG A 128 -10.06 -52.33 -20.78
C ARG A 128 -9.99 -51.12 -19.83
N PHE A 129 -10.09 -49.93 -20.40
CA PHE A 129 -10.05 -48.67 -19.66
C PHE A 129 -11.40 -47.94 -19.79
N LYS A 130 -11.75 -47.17 -18.76
CA LYS A 130 -12.98 -46.38 -18.78
C LYS A 130 -12.75 -45.10 -19.58
N VAL A 131 -13.59 -44.85 -20.59
CA VAL A 131 -13.58 -43.63 -21.39
C VAL A 131 -14.69 -42.72 -20.88
N VAL A 132 -14.33 -41.50 -20.48
CA VAL A 132 -15.27 -40.47 -20.04
C VAL A 132 -15.05 -39.23 -20.88
N ILE A 133 -16.10 -38.75 -21.54
CA ILE A 133 -16.04 -37.52 -22.33
C ILE A 133 -16.79 -36.46 -21.56
N GLU A 134 -16.07 -35.43 -21.13
CA GLU A 134 -16.61 -34.33 -20.34
C GLU A 134 -16.19 -32.99 -20.94
N ASN A 135 -16.95 -31.95 -20.63
CA ASN A 135 -16.54 -30.58 -20.90
C ASN A 135 -15.99 -29.99 -19.62
N ASP A 136 -14.78 -29.44 -19.65
CA ASP A 136 -14.19 -28.82 -18.47
C ASP A 136 -14.74 -27.39 -18.33
N ASN A 137 -15.52 -27.14 -17.27
CA ASN A 137 -16.06 -25.82 -16.94
C ASN A 137 -15.26 -25.10 -15.85
N LYS A 138 -14.05 -25.59 -15.52
CA LYS A 138 -13.18 -25.01 -14.48
C LYS A 138 -12.73 -23.57 -14.75
N VAL A 139 -12.95 -23.02 -15.94
CA VAL A 139 -12.61 -21.62 -16.24
C VAL A 139 -13.33 -20.67 -15.28
N TRP A 140 -14.62 -20.87 -15.04
CA TRP A 140 -15.40 -20.01 -14.13
C TRP A 140 -15.00 -20.18 -12.66
N SER A 141 -14.73 -21.42 -12.22
CA SER A 141 -14.26 -21.66 -10.86
C SER A 141 -12.85 -21.10 -10.64
N SER A 142 -11.95 -21.25 -11.63
CA SER A 142 -10.58 -20.72 -11.57
C SER A 142 -10.56 -19.19 -11.52
N ILE A 143 -11.42 -18.54 -12.30
CA ILE A 143 -11.58 -17.08 -12.27
C ILE A 143 -12.13 -16.64 -10.91
N LEU A 144 -13.12 -17.35 -10.36
CA LEU A 144 -13.71 -17.01 -9.08
C LEU A 144 -12.72 -17.20 -7.93
N GLU A 145 -11.94 -18.28 -7.92
CA GLU A 145 -10.88 -18.52 -6.94
C GLU A 145 -9.76 -17.47 -7.03
N TRP A 146 -9.36 -17.10 -8.25
CA TRP A 146 -8.35 -16.05 -8.48
C TRP A 146 -8.85 -14.67 -8.05
N LEU A 147 -10.13 -14.36 -8.26
CA LEU A 147 -10.75 -13.08 -7.88
C LEU A 147 -11.21 -13.02 -6.43
N LEU A 148 -11.42 -14.16 -5.76
CA LEU A 148 -11.87 -14.21 -4.36
C LEU A 148 -10.90 -13.46 -3.43
N PHE A 149 -9.60 -13.70 -3.60
CA PHE A 149 -8.56 -13.05 -2.80
C PHE A 149 -8.49 -11.53 -2.99
N PRO A 150 -8.37 -10.97 -4.22
CA PRO A 150 -8.37 -9.52 -4.41
C PRO A 150 -9.71 -8.87 -4.02
N ILE A 151 -10.85 -9.53 -4.25
CA ILE A 151 -12.15 -9.02 -3.79
C ILE A 151 -12.18 -8.93 -2.26
N LEU A 152 -11.68 -9.95 -1.55
CA LEU A 152 -11.58 -9.92 -0.09
C LEU A 152 -10.67 -8.79 0.38
N LEU A 153 -9.55 -8.53 -0.28
CA LEU A 153 -8.67 -7.40 0.03
C LEU A 153 -9.36 -6.05 -0.20
N ILE A 154 -10.11 -5.90 -1.29
CA ILE A 154 -10.87 -4.68 -1.59
C ILE A 154 -11.97 -4.45 -0.55
N VAL A 155 -12.73 -5.49 -0.19
CA VAL A 155 -13.76 -5.42 0.85
C VAL A 155 -13.15 -5.09 2.21
N MET A 156 -12.01 -5.69 2.55
CA MET A 156 -11.25 -5.39 3.76
C MET A 156 -10.75 -3.93 3.75
N TRP A 157 -10.22 -3.46 2.62
CA TRP A 157 -9.78 -2.08 2.43
C TRP A 157 -10.96 -1.12 2.63
N ILE A 158 -12.08 -1.36 1.95
CA ILE A 158 -13.31 -0.57 2.12
C ILE A 158 -13.76 -0.58 3.58
N PHE A 159 -13.78 -1.73 4.25
CA PHE A 159 -14.21 -1.81 5.65
C PHE A 159 -13.28 -1.03 6.60
N MET A 160 -11.96 -1.12 6.39
CA MET A 160 -10.96 -0.37 7.17
C MET A 160 -11.11 1.14 6.99
N PHE A 161 -11.23 1.61 5.75
CA PHE A 161 -11.41 3.04 5.45
C PHE A 161 -12.79 3.56 5.81
N ARG A 162 -13.80 2.67 5.88
CA ARG A 162 -15.15 3.04 6.34
C ARG A 162 -15.21 3.22 7.86
N GLY A 163 -14.30 2.63 8.62
CA GLY A 163 -14.13 2.85 10.05
C GLY A 163 -13.37 4.14 10.40
N MET A 164 -12.42 4.56 9.56
CA MET A 164 -11.56 5.73 9.79
C MET A 164 -12.28 7.09 9.58
N ASN A 165 -13.51 7.08 9.06
CA ASN A 165 -14.34 8.29 8.95
C ASN A 165 -15.33 8.49 10.12
N ARG A 166 -15.37 7.59 11.12
CA ARG A 166 -16.37 7.64 12.22
C ARG A 166 -15.81 7.95 13.60
N GLY A 167 -14.50 8.13 13.76
CA GLY A 167 -13.90 8.53 15.02
C GLY A 167 -12.61 9.29 14.81
N ALA A 168 -12.57 10.52 15.31
CA ALA A 168 -11.49 11.52 15.21
C ALA A 168 -11.43 12.23 13.85
N GLY A 169 -11.90 13.49 13.86
CA GLY A 169 -11.84 14.38 12.71
C GLY A 169 -10.42 14.67 12.26
N GLY A 170 -10.29 14.98 10.97
CA GLY A 170 -9.08 15.57 10.39
C GLY A 170 -8.45 14.71 9.30
N ALA A 171 -8.86 14.98 8.05
CA ALA A 171 -7.99 14.94 6.88
C ALA A 171 -7.15 13.66 6.63
N SER A 172 -7.80 12.58 6.19
CA SER A 172 -7.09 11.50 5.49
C SER A 172 -8.00 10.74 4.53
N GLY A 173 -8.78 11.46 3.73
CA GLY A 173 -9.49 10.91 2.57
C GLY A 173 -8.64 11.01 1.29
N PRO A 174 -8.85 10.15 0.29
CA PRO A 174 -8.17 10.20 -1.02
C PRO A 174 -8.33 11.53 -1.80
N GLY A 175 -9.16 12.47 -1.31
CA GLY A 175 -9.27 13.84 -1.81
C GLY A 175 -8.22 14.82 -1.27
N SER A 176 -7.36 14.42 -0.33
CA SER A 176 -6.31 15.28 0.23
C SER A 176 -5.18 15.61 -0.77
N ILE A 177 -5.16 14.96 -1.93
CA ILE A 177 -4.15 15.14 -2.98
C ILE A 177 -4.46 16.36 -3.87
N PHE A 178 -5.66 16.94 -3.80
CA PHE A 178 -6.03 18.16 -4.54
C PHE A 178 -5.81 19.46 -3.75
N ASN A 179 -5.21 19.40 -2.56
CA ASN A 179 -4.91 20.57 -1.74
C ASN A 179 -3.53 21.20 -2.07
N VAL A 180 -3.07 21.07 -3.32
CA VAL A 180 -1.72 21.43 -3.82
C VAL A 180 -1.47 22.96 -3.82
N GLY A 181 -2.45 23.79 -3.47
CA GLY A 181 -2.32 25.25 -3.43
C GLY A 181 -2.10 25.86 -2.06
N LYS A 182 -2.45 25.19 -0.95
CA LYS A 182 -2.43 25.82 0.38
C LYS A 182 -1.01 25.83 0.94
N SER A 183 -0.51 27.02 1.29
CA SER A 183 0.83 27.20 1.85
C SER A 183 1.03 26.37 3.12
N THR A 184 1.95 25.41 3.08
CA THR A 184 2.50 24.69 4.24
C THR A 184 3.53 25.53 5.00
N GLY A 185 3.28 26.84 5.11
CA GLY A 185 4.06 27.71 5.98
C GLY A 185 3.75 27.35 7.43
N LYS A 186 4.76 27.05 8.25
CA LYS A 186 4.57 26.93 9.69
C LYS A 186 4.18 28.30 10.24
N LEU A 187 2.88 28.51 10.44
CA LEU A 187 2.34 29.65 11.17
C LEU A 187 2.86 29.56 12.61
N ALA A 188 3.93 30.28 12.90
CA ALA A 188 4.34 30.52 14.27
C ALA A 188 3.39 31.59 14.81
N GLU A 189 2.39 31.17 15.58
CA GLU A 189 1.49 32.09 16.28
C GLU A 189 2.31 33.08 17.11
N LYS A 190 1.75 34.28 17.26
CA LYS A 190 2.33 35.46 17.91
C LYS A 190 2.97 35.17 19.29
N ASP A 191 2.51 34.12 19.98
CA ASP A 191 2.97 33.68 21.30
C ASP A 191 4.25 32.81 21.31
N SER A 192 4.82 32.45 20.16
CA SER A 192 5.94 31.49 20.08
C SER A 192 7.34 32.11 19.91
N ILE A 193 7.44 33.42 19.68
CA ILE A 193 8.74 34.08 19.44
C ILE A 193 9.28 34.63 20.76
N LYS A 194 10.22 33.90 21.37
CA LYS A 194 10.88 34.29 22.63
C LYS A 194 12.26 34.93 22.44
N VAL A 195 12.65 35.23 21.20
CA VAL A 195 14.00 35.71 20.84
C VAL A 195 13.99 37.22 20.69
N THR A 196 14.93 37.90 21.33
CA THR A 196 15.09 39.37 21.35
C THR A 196 16.51 39.78 20.95
N PHE A 197 16.82 41.07 20.85
CA PHE A 197 18.18 41.52 20.52
C PHE A 197 19.23 41.17 21.59
N LYS A 198 18.78 40.78 22.79
CA LYS A 198 19.65 40.24 23.85
C LYS A 198 20.22 38.87 23.49
N ASP A 199 19.51 38.09 22.69
CA ASP A 199 19.90 36.73 22.29
C ASP A 199 20.82 36.71 21.06
N VAL A 200 21.04 37.88 20.43
CA VAL A 200 21.97 38.04 19.31
C VAL A 200 23.25 38.68 19.83
N ALA A 201 24.37 37.98 19.77
CA ALA A 201 25.68 38.55 20.16
C ALA A 201 26.33 39.30 18.99
N GLY A 202 26.99 40.43 19.28
CA GLY A 202 27.71 41.23 18.28
C GLY A 202 26.81 41.94 17.26
N LEU A 203 27.30 42.03 16.01
CA LEU A 203 26.59 42.62 14.87
C LEU A 203 26.09 44.07 15.10
N TYR A 204 26.88 44.89 15.79
CA TYR A 204 26.48 46.24 16.23
C TYR A 204 25.93 47.12 15.11
N GLY A 205 26.62 47.22 13.96
CA GLY A 205 26.14 48.02 12.83
C GLY A 205 24.83 47.50 12.24
N ALA A 206 24.71 46.18 12.03
CA ALA A 206 23.48 45.58 11.51
C ALA A 206 22.30 45.75 12.49
N LYS A 207 22.55 45.66 13.81
CA LYS A 207 21.54 45.89 14.84
C LYS A 207 21.04 47.33 14.83
N GLU A 208 21.91 48.31 14.63
CA GLU A 208 21.54 49.73 14.53
C GLU A 208 20.60 49.95 13.32
N GLU A 209 20.94 49.41 12.16
CA GLU A 209 20.11 49.48 10.96
C GLU A 209 18.74 48.79 11.14
N VAL A 210 18.71 47.58 11.71
CA VAL A 210 17.42 46.91 11.93
C VAL A 210 16.62 47.50 13.10
N MET A 211 17.23 48.30 13.99
CA MET A 211 16.52 48.99 15.06
C MET A 211 15.58 50.06 14.51
N GLU A 212 15.94 50.72 13.41
CA GLU A 212 15.05 51.64 12.70
C GLU A 212 13.79 50.90 12.18
N ILE A 213 13.97 49.69 11.65
CA ILE A 213 12.86 48.84 11.20
C ILE A 213 11.97 48.45 12.39
N VAL A 214 12.55 48.17 13.56
CA VAL A 214 11.77 47.86 14.78
C VAL A 214 10.93 49.06 15.22
N ASP A 215 11.51 50.27 15.28
CA ASP A 215 10.74 51.47 15.66
C ASP A 215 9.63 51.78 14.65
N PHE A 216 9.90 51.54 13.36
CA PHE A 216 8.89 51.64 12.32
C PHE A 216 7.74 50.66 12.54
N LEU A 217 8.04 49.38 12.82
CA LEU A 217 7.02 48.34 13.06
C LEU A 217 6.20 48.61 14.33
N ARG A 218 6.79 49.21 15.36
CA ARG A 218 6.08 49.60 16.59
C ARG A 218 5.18 50.82 16.37
N ASN A 219 5.63 51.82 15.59
CA ASN A 219 4.95 53.11 15.43
C ASN A 219 4.72 53.52 13.96
N PRO A 220 4.05 52.72 13.12
CA PRO A 220 3.98 52.97 11.68
C PRO A 220 3.27 54.28 11.31
N LYS A 221 2.32 54.73 12.14
CA LYS A 221 1.57 55.98 11.92
C LYS A 221 2.47 57.22 11.99
N LYS A 222 3.38 57.28 12.97
CA LYS A 222 4.29 58.42 13.20
C LYS A 222 5.17 58.69 11.97
N TYR A 223 5.72 57.64 11.38
CA TYR A 223 6.57 57.74 10.21
C TYR A 223 5.78 58.06 8.93
N THR A 224 4.58 57.50 8.79
CA THR A 224 3.71 57.78 7.63
C THR A 224 3.25 59.25 7.63
N THR A 225 2.94 59.84 8.78
CA THR A 225 2.54 61.25 8.89
C THR A 225 3.67 62.23 8.56
N LEU A 226 4.92 61.83 8.79
CA LEU A 226 6.11 62.60 8.44
C LEU A 226 6.53 62.44 6.97
N GLY A 227 5.74 61.71 6.16
CA GLY A 227 6.03 61.45 4.75
C GLY A 227 7.08 60.35 4.52
N GLY A 228 7.46 59.61 5.57
CA GLY A 228 8.39 58.48 5.48
C GLY A 228 7.79 57.30 4.73
N LYS A 229 8.55 56.73 3.78
CA LYS A 229 8.15 55.51 3.06
C LYS A 229 8.54 54.28 3.87
N ILE A 230 7.61 53.35 4.01
CA ILE A 230 7.82 52.07 4.69
C ILE A 230 8.85 51.24 3.90
N PRO A 231 9.95 50.78 4.52
CA PRO A 231 10.83 49.79 3.91
C PRO A 231 10.04 48.52 3.60
N LYS A 232 10.01 48.12 2.32
CA LYS A 232 9.22 46.95 1.88
C LYS A 232 9.92 45.61 2.13
N GLY A 233 11.21 45.63 2.41
CA GLY A 233 12.01 44.44 2.69
C GLY A 233 13.47 44.79 2.97
N ALA A 234 14.16 43.89 3.66
CA ALA A 234 15.59 43.95 3.91
C ALA A 234 16.22 42.61 3.53
N LEU A 235 17.38 42.65 2.87
CA LEU A 235 18.12 41.46 2.47
C LEU A 235 19.35 41.29 3.35
N LEU A 236 19.37 40.24 4.17
CA LEU A 236 20.51 39.90 5.01
C LEU A 236 21.46 38.98 4.24
N VAL A 237 22.68 39.45 3.96
CA VAL A 237 23.70 38.70 3.21
C VAL A 237 24.86 38.29 4.12
N GLY A 238 25.40 37.10 3.92
CA GLY A 238 26.61 36.64 4.60
C GLY A 238 26.76 35.12 4.58
N PRO A 239 27.93 34.58 4.99
CA PRO A 239 28.19 33.15 5.08
C PRO A 239 27.13 32.37 5.89
N PRO A 240 26.89 31.07 5.62
CA PRO A 240 25.98 30.28 6.43
C PRO A 240 26.40 30.27 7.91
N GLY A 241 25.44 30.25 8.84
CA GLY A 241 25.73 30.23 10.28
C GLY A 241 25.94 31.60 10.95
N THR A 242 25.94 32.72 10.21
CA THR A 242 26.16 34.08 10.77
C THR A 242 24.93 34.70 11.47
N GLY A 243 23.95 33.90 11.86
CA GLY A 243 22.80 34.39 12.64
C GLY A 243 21.75 35.21 11.86
N LYS A 244 21.74 35.21 10.51
CA LYS A 244 20.74 35.94 9.70
C LYS A 244 19.28 35.66 10.10
N THR A 245 18.91 34.39 10.20
CA THR A 245 17.55 33.98 10.64
C THR A 245 17.30 34.33 12.10
N LEU A 246 18.34 34.31 12.94
CA LEU A 246 18.23 34.66 14.36
C LEU A 246 17.99 36.18 14.53
N LEU A 247 18.70 37.01 13.77
CA LEU A 247 18.50 38.46 13.73
C LEU A 247 17.09 38.82 13.24
N ALA A 248 16.61 38.17 12.18
CA ALA A 248 15.25 38.38 11.68
C ALA A 248 14.17 38.01 12.72
N LYS A 249 14.37 36.92 13.48
CA LYS A 249 13.50 36.54 14.59
C LYS A 249 13.55 37.54 15.75
N ALA A 250 14.75 38.03 16.08
CA ALA A 250 14.94 39.04 17.12
C ALA A 250 14.24 40.36 16.78
N VAL A 251 14.28 40.81 15.51
CA VAL A 251 13.55 42.00 15.04
C VAL A 251 12.04 41.84 15.25
N ALA A 252 11.47 40.68 14.91
CA ALA A 252 10.05 40.42 15.12
C ALA A 252 9.68 40.35 16.61
N GLY A 253 10.52 39.73 17.43
CA GLY A 253 10.34 39.67 18.89
C GLY A 253 10.42 41.05 19.55
N GLU A 254 11.35 41.90 19.12
CA GLU A 254 11.47 43.29 19.59
C GLU A 254 10.29 44.15 19.15
N ALA A 255 9.79 43.98 17.94
CA ALA A 255 8.60 44.71 17.47
C ALA A 255 7.27 44.12 17.99
N ASN A 256 7.30 42.94 18.63
CA ASN A 256 6.11 42.19 19.09
C ASN A 256 5.09 41.93 17.97
N VAL A 257 5.58 41.57 16.78
CA VAL A 257 4.79 41.24 15.59
C VAL A 257 4.92 39.76 15.22
N PRO A 258 3.92 39.16 14.54
CA PRO A 258 4.04 37.79 14.05
C PRO A 258 5.24 37.60 13.11
N PHE A 259 5.85 36.42 13.13
CA PHE A 259 6.98 36.08 12.25
C PHE A 259 6.62 34.90 11.34
N PHE A 260 6.55 35.17 10.05
CA PHE A 260 6.34 34.16 9.02
C PHE A 260 7.69 33.70 8.46
N SER A 261 7.94 32.39 8.48
CA SER A 261 9.15 31.80 7.92
C SER A 261 8.79 30.83 6.80
N ILE A 262 9.39 31.04 5.63
CA ILE A 262 9.29 30.14 4.48
C ILE A 262 10.67 29.98 3.84
N SER A 263 10.99 28.79 3.35
CA SER A 263 12.24 28.57 2.63
C SER A 263 12.05 28.88 1.15
N GLY A 264 13.08 29.46 0.50
CA GLY A 264 13.07 29.69 -0.95
C GLY A 264 12.91 28.41 -1.77
N SER A 265 13.41 27.29 -1.24
CA SER A 265 13.24 25.96 -1.82
C SER A 265 11.76 25.53 -1.91
N ASP A 266 10.91 26.02 -1.01
CA ASP A 266 9.49 25.61 -0.92
C ASP A 266 8.65 26.18 -2.08
N PHE A 267 9.22 27.07 -2.88
CA PHE A 267 8.61 27.66 -4.06
C PHE A 267 9.05 27.01 -5.38
N VAL A 268 10.07 26.14 -5.36
CA VAL A 268 10.60 25.46 -6.54
C VAL A 268 10.00 24.06 -6.59
N GLU A 269 9.04 23.84 -7.48
CA GLU A 269 8.36 22.55 -7.63
C GLU A 269 8.25 22.11 -9.09
N MET A 270 8.03 20.81 -9.28
CA MET A 270 7.87 20.18 -10.59
C MET A 270 6.60 20.62 -11.34
N PHE A 271 5.63 21.23 -10.64
CA PHE A 271 4.34 21.62 -11.19
C PHE A 271 4.26 23.13 -11.43
N VAL A 272 3.99 23.51 -12.68
CA VAL A 272 3.85 24.92 -13.11
C VAL A 272 2.70 25.59 -12.35
N GLY A 273 2.94 26.80 -11.85
CA GLY A 273 1.92 27.64 -11.21
C GLY A 273 1.71 27.40 -9.71
N VAL A 274 2.19 26.29 -9.16
CA VAL A 274 2.04 25.97 -7.73
C VAL A 274 2.87 26.92 -6.85
N GLY A 275 4.13 27.19 -7.21
CA GLY A 275 4.98 28.15 -6.50
C GLY A 275 4.38 29.57 -6.48
N ALA A 276 3.85 30.04 -7.61
CA ALA A 276 3.20 31.35 -7.70
C ALA A 276 1.93 31.47 -6.85
N SER A 277 1.15 30.39 -6.71
CA SER A 277 -0.01 30.36 -5.82
C SER A 277 0.41 30.54 -4.36
N ARG A 278 1.45 29.81 -3.93
CA ARG A 278 1.96 29.90 -2.54
C ARG A 278 2.47 31.28 -2.18
N VAL A 279 3.16 31.97 -3.10
CA VAL A 279 3.61 33.36 -2.87
C VAL A 279 2.39 34.25 -2.61
N ARG A 280 1.35 34.16 -3.44
CA ARG A 280 0.14 34.98 -3.27
C ARG A 280 -0.59 34.66 -1.96
N ASP A 281 -0.74 33.39 -1.63
CA ASP A 281 -1.41 32.96 -0.40
C ASP A 281 -0.63 33.37 0.85
N LEU A 282 0.69 33.36 0.81
CA LEU A 282 1.55 33.84 1.90
C LEU A 282 1.38 35.35 2.13
N PHE A 283 1.39 36.15 1.07
CA PHE A 283 1.15 37.59 1.21
C PHE A 283 -0.29 37.92 1.62
N ARG A 284 -1.27 37.10 1.24
CA ARG A 284 -2.66 37.23 1.73
C ARG A 284 -2.73 37.01 3.24
N GLN A 285 -2.16 35.90 3.73
CA GLN A 285 -2.13 35.58 5.16
C GLN A 285 -1.34 36.59 6.00
N ALA A 286 -0.29 37.20 5.45
CA ALA A 286 0.47 38.24 6.15
C ALA A 286 -0.24 39.60 6.20
N LYS A 287 -1.25 39.82 5.35
CA LYS A 287 -2.05 41.05 5.30
C LYS A 287 -3.28 40.99 6.22
N GLU A 288 -3.84 39.79 6.39
CA GLU A 288 -4.94 39.48 7.32
C GLU A 288 -4.46 39.54 8.78
#